data_AF-E3M1C2-F1
#
_entry.id   AF-E3M1C2-F1
#
_cell.length_a   1.000
_cell.length_b   1.000
_cell.length_c   1.000
_cell.angle_alpha   90.00
_cell.angle_beta   90.00
_cell.angle_gamma   90.00
#
_symmetry.space_group_name_H-M   'P 1'
#
loop_
_entity.id
_entity.type
_entity.pdbx_description
1 polymer ?
#
loop_
_entity_poly.entity_id
_entity_poly.type
_entity_poly.pdbx_seq_one_letter_code
_entity_poly.pdbx_strand_id
1 'polypeptide(L)'
;MRVSELEHSAGYLQSNPHSVQPWKMGYLQRQGDHHQPKAIHRHPFIKKIVRNHVRVLVYYGDTDMACNFIMGQQFVDQLGLRRTLKKTPWKFDRQIAGFKTLFDWLSFITIRGAGHVAPQWRAPQMYYAVQHFLLNHPL
;
A
#
# COMPACT_ATOMS: atom_id res chain seq x y z
N MET A 1 43.15 -10.55 -38.01
CA MET A 1 41.69 -10.60 -37.79
C MET A 1 41.39 -11.83 -36.94
N ARG A 2 41.23 -11.65 -35.62
CA ARG A 2 40.79 -12.67 -34.68
C ARG A 2 39.79 -12.01 -33.75
N VAL A 3 38.66 -12.67 -33.59
CA VAL A 3 37.56 -12.32 -32.70
C VAL A 3 38.04 -12.49 -31.27
N SER A 4 37.89 -11.48 -30.41
CA SER A 4 38.07 -11.61 -28.96
C SER A 4 36.70 -11.40 -28.31
N GLU A 5 36.21 -12.49 -27.71
CA GLU A 5 35.04 -12.55 -26.84
C GLU A 5 35.13 -11.48 -25.73
N LEU A 6 34.06 -10.69 -25.59
CA LEU A 6 33.86 -9.86 -24.41
C LEU A 6 33.14 -10.71 -23.36
N GLU A 7 33.91 -11.16 -22.37
CA GLU A 7 33.40 -11.93 -21.25
C GLU A 7 32.38 -11.15 -20.43
N HIS A 8 31.23 -11.80 -20.21
CA HIS A 8 30.28 -11.42 -19.18
C HIS A 8 30.91 -11.68 -17.82
N SER A 9 31.32 -10.63 -17.11
CA SER A 9 31.69 -10.73 -15.71
C SER A 9 30.43 -10.99 -14.86
N ALA A 10 30.08 -12.27 -14.69
CA ALA A 10 29.19 -12.74 -13.64
C ALA A 10 29.86 -12.44 -12.29
N GLY A 11 29.48 -11.33 -11.66
CA GLY A 11 29.88 -11.00 -10.30
C GLY A 11 29.27 -11.98 -9.31
N TYR A 12 29.94 -13.13 -9.10
CA TYR A 12 29.67 -14.00 -7.98
C TYR A 12 29.92 -13.21 -6.68
N LEU A 13 28.86 -13.04 -5.88
CA LEU A 13 28.95 -12.54 -4.52
C LEU A 13 29.81 -13.52 -3.71
N GLN A 14 31.09 -13.22 -3.55
CA GLN A 14 31.94 -13.91 -2.61
C GLN A 14 31.56 -13.42 -1.21
N SER A 15 30.54 -14.06 -0.63
CA SER A 15 30.12 -13.80 0.75
C SER A 15 31.23 -14.24 1.69
N ASN A 16 31.96 -13.28 2.24
CA ASN A 16 32.89 -13.53 3.34
C ASN A 16 32.06 -13.93 4.59
N PRO A 17 32.24 -15.13 5.17
CA PRO A 17 31.44 -15.61 6.29
C PRO A 17 31.61 -14.81 7.59
N HIS A 18 32.57 -13.88 7.63
CA HIS A 18 32.86 -13.03 8.80
C HIS A 18 32.39 -11.58 8.67
N SER A 19 31.75 -11.18 7.57
CA SER A 19 31.24 -9.81 7.39
C SER A 19 29.84 -9.82 6.82
N VAL A 20 28.88 -9.34 7.61
CA VAL A 20 27.52 -9.09 7.12
C VAL A 20 27.52 -7.91 6.14
N GLN A 21 26.70 -8.01 5.10
CA GLN A 21 26.56 -6.94 4.11
C GLN A 21 26.04 -5.65 4.77
N PRO A 22 26.50 -4.46 4.34
CA PRO A 22 25.97 -3.19 4.84
C PRO A 22 24.47 -3.08 4.61
N TRP A 23 23.77 -2.44 5.56
CA TRP A 23 22.33 -2.26 5.48
C TRP A 23 21.93 -1.40 4.27
N LYS A 24 20.91 -1.85 3.54
CA LYS A 24 20.30 -1.13 2.40
C LYS A 24 18.78 -1.13 2.57
N MET A 25 18.14 0.04 2.39
CA MET A 25 16.68 0.19 2.47
C MET A 25 15.93 -0.65 1.42
N GLY A 26 16.52 -0.85 0.25
CA GLY A 26 15.95 -1.65 -0.82
C GLY A 26 17.03 -2.34 -1.62
N TYR A 27 16.79 -3.59 -2.00
CA TYR A 27 17.67 -4.36 -2.87
C TYR A 27 17.14 -4.30 -4.29
N LEU A 28 17.77 -3.49 -5.15
CA LEU A 28 17.40 -3.37 -6.57
C LEU A 28 17.43 -4.74 -7.29
N GLN A 29 18.36 -5.63 -6.91
CA GLN A 29 18.49 -6.97 -7.49
C GLN A 29 17.25 -7.86 -7.24
N ARG A 30 16.55 -7.69 -6.11
CA ARG A 30 15.33 -8.48 -5.78
C ARG A 30 14.08 -7.96 -6.53
N GLN A 31 14.14 -6.74 -7.09
CA GLN A 31 13.04 -6.14 -7.84
C GLN A 31 12.95 -6.68 -9.28
N GLY A 32 14.08 -7.15 -9.86
CA GLY A 32 14.13 -7.66 -11.23
C GLY A 32 13.49 -9.04 -11.42
N ASP A 33 13.44 -9.85 -10.36
CA ASP A 33 13.04 -11.27 -10.44
C ASP A 33 11.56 -11.52 -10.03
N HIS A 34 10.79 -10.45 -9.89
CA HIS A 34 9.37 -10.49 -9.53
C HIS A 34 8.51 -9.80 -10.60
N HIS A 35 8.68 -10.21 -11.85
CA HIS A 35 7.71 -9.91 -12.90
C HIS A 35 6.44 -10.73 -12.67
N GLN A 36 5.53 -10.22 -11.85
CA GLN A 36 4.13 -10.61 -11.94
C GLN A 36 3.23 -9.39 -11.79
N PRO A 37 2.32 -9.14 -12.75
CA PRO A 37 1.24 -8.17 -12.58
C PRO A 37 0.23 -8.72 -11.55
N LYS A 38 0.59 -8.76 -10.27
CA LYS A 38 -0.21 -9.36 -9.18
C LYS A 38 -1.36 -8.48 -8.70
N ALA A 39 -1.52 -7.26 -9.22
CA ALA A 39 -2.58 -6.34 -8.77
C ALA A 39 -3.98 -6.92 -9.00
N ILE A 40 -4.19 -7.62 -10.13
CA ILE A 40 -5.49 -8.23 -10.50
C ILE A 40 -5.82 -9.43 -9.60
N HIS A 41 -4.80 -10.15 -9.10
CA HIS A 41 -4.97 -11.37 -8.30
C HIS A 41 -5.30 -11.12 -6.81
N ARG A 42 -5.35 -9.87 -6.34
CA ARG A 42 -5.65 -9.59 -4.92
C ARG A 42 -7.14 -9.55 -4.58
N HIS A 43 -8.03 -9.37 -5.57
CA HIS A 43 -9.48 -9.31 -5.32
C HIS A 43 -10.02 -10.55 -4.59
N PRO A 44 -9.72 -11.80 -5.01
CA PRO A 44 -10.24 -12.99 -4.33
C PRO A 44 -9.76 -13.10 -2.88
N PHE A 45 -8.52 -12.66 -2.62
CA PHE A 45 -7.93 -12.68 -1.28
C PHE A 45 -8.64 -11.72 -0.32
N ILE A 46 -8.85 -10.46 -0.74
CA ILE A 46 -9.58 -9.47 0.07
C ILE A 46 -11.03 -9.91 0.28
N LYS A 47 -11.69 -10.45 -0.76
CA LYS A 47 -13.04 -11.03 -0.62
C LYS A 47 -13.09 -12.15 0.41
N LYS A 48 -12.08 -13.03 0.46
CA LYS A 48 -11.99 -14.11 1.45
C LYS A 48 -11.86 -13.55 2.87
N ILE A 49 -11.05 -12.51 3.08
CA ILE A 49 -10.89 -11.87 4.40
C ILE A 49 -12.22 -11.26 4.87
N VAL A 50 -12.86 -10.47 4.00
CA VAL A 50 -14.15 -9.82 4.30
C VAL A 50 -15.24 -10.84 4.60
N ARG A 51 -15.32 -11.95 3.85
CA ARG A 51 -16.29 -13.05 4.09
C ARG A 51 -16.09 -13.74 5.44
N ASN A 52 -14.89 -13.70 6.00
CA ASN A 52 -14.59 -14.23 7.33
C ASN A 52 -14.78 -13.19 8.44
N HIS A 53 -15.51 -12.11 8.17
CA HIS A 53 -15.82 -11.06 9.16
C HIS A 53 -14.57 -10.39 9.75
N VAL A 54 -13.50 -10.30 8.95
CA VAL A 54 -12.30 -9.57 9.32
C VAL A 54 -12.36 -8.18 8.71
N ARG A 55 -12.22 -7.16 9.56
CA ARG A 55 -12.25 -5.75 9.15
C ARG A 55 -10.99 -5.42 8.35
N VAL A 56 -11.16 -4.73 7.23
CA VAL A 56 -10.08 -4.31 6.35
C VAL A 56 -10.05 -2.78 6.25
N LEU A 57 -8.88 -2.19 6.49
CA LEU A 57 -8.61 -0.78 6.22
C LEU A 57 -7.73 -0.66 4.98
N VAL A 58 -8.24 0.04 3.97
CA VAL A 58 -7.48 0.43 2.79
C VAL A 58 -7.29 1.94 2.85
N TYR A 59 -6.05 2.39 2.83
CA TYR A 59 -5.73 3.81 2.94
C TYR A 59 -4.77 4.27 1.85
N TYR A 60 -4.93 5.52 1.41
CA TYR A 60 -4.08 6.14 0.40
C TYR A 60 -3.79 7.60 0.76
N GLY A 61 -2.55 8.03 0.51
CA GLY A 61 -2.24 9.46 0.43
C GLY A 61 -2.82 10.05 -0.85
N ASP A 62 -3.49 11.20 -0.76
CA ASP A 62 -4.13 11.81 -1.93
C ASP A 62 -3.16 12.52 -2.90
N THR A 63 -1.90 12.71 -2.51
CA THR A 63 -0.83 13.26 -3.36
C THR A 63 0.16 12.21 -3.85
N ASP A 64 -0.09 10.92 -3.61
CA ASP A 64 0.73 9.83 -4.16
C ASP A 64 0.45 9.62 -5.65
N MET A 65 1.47 9.80 -6.49
CA MET A 65 1.39 9.53 -7.92
C MET A 65 1.83 8.10 -8.30
N ALA A 66 2.62 7.42 -7.47
CA ALA A 66 3.12 6.08 -7.74
C ALA A 66 2.03 5.02 -7.53
N CYS A 67 1.23 5.17 -6.47
CA CYS A 67 0.09 4.32 -6.15
C CYS A 67 -1.11 5.18 -5.76
N ASN A 68 -1.71 5.85 -6.74
CA ASN A 68 -2.72 6.86 -6.48
C ASN A 68 -4.04 6.29 -5.90
N PHE A 69 -4.76 7.14 -5.18
CA PHE A 69 -6.02 6.79 -4.54
C PHE A 69 -7.16 6.47 -5.53
N ILE A 70 -7.10 6.95 -6.78
CA ILE A 70 -8.12 6.67 -7.80
C ILE A 70 -8.11 5.18 -8.15
N MET A 71 -6.92 4.62 -8.38
CA MET A 71 -6.72 3.19 -8.59
C MET A 71 -7.22 2.39 -7.38
N GLY A 72 -6.90 2.85 -6.17
CA GLY A 72 -7.39 2.25 -4.92
C GLY A 72 -8.91 2.26 -4.81
N GLN A 73 -9.56 3.36 -5.19
CA GLN A 73 -11.02 3.50 -5.17
C GLN A 73 -11.67 2.57 -6.21
N GLN A 74 -11.12 2.49 -7.41
CA GLN A 74 -11.57 1.55 -8.44
C GLN A 74 -11.42 0.09 -7.99
N PHE A 75 -10.30 -0.24 -7.34
CA PHE A 75 -10.03 -1.58 -6.81
C PHE A 75 -11.09 -2.00 -5.78
N VAL A 76 -11.39 -1.15 -4.78
CA VAL A 76 -12.39 -1.49 -3.76
C VAL A 76 -13.81 -1.56 -4.35
N ASP A 77 -14.12 -0.74 -5.36
CA ASP A 77 -15.41 -0.78 -6.05
C ASP A 77 -15.59 -2.09 -6.83
N GLN A 78 -14.53 -2.59 -7.49
CA GLN A 78 -14.54 -3.87 -8.22
C GLN A 78 -14.68 -5.09 -7.31
N LEU A 79 -14.52 -4.95 -5.99
CA LEU A 79 -14.82 -6.05 -5.05
C LEU A 79 -16.32 -6.38 -5.01
N GLY A 80 -17.20 -5.46 -5.42
CA GLY A 80 -18.65 -5.67 -5.40
C GLY A 80 -19.21 -5.83 -3.99
N LEU A 81 -18.55 -5.25 -2.98
CA LEU A 81 -19.05 -5.20 -1.62
C LEU A 81 -20.18 -4.17 -1.52
N ARG A 82 -21.15 -4.42 -0.62
CA ARG A 82 -22.24 -3.47 -0.38
C ARG A 82 -21.67 -2.19 0.25
N ARG A 83 -21.90 -1.05 -0.40
CA ARG A 83 -21.48 0.27 0.09
C ARG A 83 -22.45 0.74 1.18
N THR A 84 -21.94 0.95 2.39
CA THR A 84 -22.72 1.41 3.55
C THR A 84 -22.69 2.93 3.70
N LEU A 85 -21.59 3.57 3.29
CA LEU A 85 -21.46 5.03 3.29
C LEU A 85 -20.79 5.50 2.00
N LYS A 86 -21.44 6.45 1.33
CA LYS A 86 -20.83 7.16 0.18
C LYS A 86 -19.62 7.98 0.63
N LYS A 87 -18.81 8.42 -0.32
CA LYS A 87 -17.63 9.25 -0.06
C LYS A 87 -18.02 10.48 0.77
N THR A 88 -17.53 10.54 2.01
CA THR A 88 -17.79 11.62 2.96
C THR A 88 -16.48 12.11 3.55
N PRO A 89 -16.35 13.40 3.88
CA PRO A 89 -15.15 13.90 4.56
C PRO A 89 -15.08 13.35 5.99
N TRP A 90 -13.89 13.05 6.46
CA TRP A 90 -13.61 12.82 7.88
C TRP A 90 -12.69 13.91 8.42
N LYS A 91 -12.79 14.19 9.71
CA LYS A 91 -12.14 15.33 10.33
C LYS A 91 -11.16 14.89 11.40
N PHE A 92 -10.07 15.62 11.49
CA PHE A 92 -9.13 15.58 12.59
C PHE A 92 -8.87 17.02 13.02
N ASP A 93 -8.97 17.30 14.32
CA ASP A 93 -8.76 18.64 14.87
C ASP A 93 -9.52 19.75 14.11
N ARG A 94 -10.84 19.56 13.95
CA ARG A 94 -11.77 20.46 13.25
C ARG A 94 -11.48 20.69 11.75
N GLN A 95 -10.46 20.06 11.19
CA GLN A 95 -10.07 20.18 9.78
C GLN A 95 -10.35 18.89 9.01
N ILE A 96 -10.61 19.01 7.70
CA ILE A 96 -10.77 17.84 6.82
C ILE A 96 -9.41 17.16 6.67
N ALA A 97 -9.29 15.96 7.22
CA ALA A 97 -8.09 15.14 7.14
C ALA A 97 -8.14 14.13 5.98
N GLY A 98 -9.29 13.99 5.33
CA GLY A 98 -9.45 13.26 4.08
C GLY A 98 -10.89 12.85 3.83
N PHE A 99 -11.07 11.83 2.99
CA PHE A 99 -12.37 11.26 2.68
C PHE A 99 -12.43 9.79 3.06
N LYS A 100 -13.62 9.30 3.42
CA LYS A 100 -13.90 7.91 3.71
C LYS A 100 -15.07 7.41 2.86
N THR A 101 -14.96 6.18 2.40
CA THR A 101 -16.03 5.42 1.75
C THR A 101 -16.10 4.08 2.48
N LEU A 102 -17.28 3.72 2.97
CA LEU A 102 -17.44 2.50 3.78
C LEU A 102 -18.21 1.44 2.99
N PHE A 103 -17.76 0.21 3.14
CA PHE A 103 -18.37 -1.01 2.63
C PHE A 103 -18.56 -1.99 3.80
N ASP A 104 -19.32 -3.05 3.58
CA ASP A 104 -19.41 -4.13 4.56
C ASP A 104 -18.01 -4.71 4.84
N TRP A 105 -17.56 -4.60 6.09
CA TRP A 105 -16.26 -5.04 6.62
C TRP A 105 -15.01 -4.41 5.97
N LEU A 106 -15.15 -3.43 5.08
CA LEU A 106 -14.04 -2.74 4.44
C LEU A 106 -14.22 -1.22 4.51
N SER A 107 -13.19 -0.54 4.99
CA SER A 107 -13.12 0.93 5.03
C SER A 107 -12.06 1.41 4.05
N PHE A 108 -12.46 2.27 3.11
CA PHE A 108 -11.53 2.96 2.21
C PHE A 108 -11.38 4.41 2.66
N ILE A 109 -10.15 4.85 2.92
CA ILE A 109 -9.88 6.22 3.36
C ILE A 109 -8.77 6.87 2.52
N THR A 110 -8.89 8.17 2.29
CA THR A 110 -7.80 9.02 1.82
C THR A 110 -7.28 9.86 2.96
N ILE A 111 -5.99 10.19 2.92
CA ILE A 111 -5.33 11.12 3.84
C ILE A 111 -4.92 12.34 3.04
N ARG A 112 -5.43 13.50 3.44
CA ARG A 112 -5.25 14.77 2.76
C ARG A 112 -3.83 15.28 2.91
N GLY A 113 -3.20 15.63 1.80
CA GLY A 113 -1.84 16.18 1.74
C GLY A 113 -0.79 15.17 2.20
N ALA A 114 -1.00 13.88 1.91
CA ALA A 114 -0.07 12.80 2.18
C ALA A 114 0.34 12.10 0.87
N GLY A 115 1.63 11.80 0.73
CA GLY A 115 2.16 11.00 -0.39
C GLY A 115 2.17 9.50 -0.10
N HIS A 116 3.05 8.76 -0.79
CA HIS A 116 3.15 7.30 -0.71
C HIS A 116 3.32 6.78 0.73
N VAL A 117 4.15 7.46 1.51
CA VAL A 117 4.42 7.12 2.92
C VAL A 117 3.56 8.00 3.83
N ALA A 118 2.23 7.83 3.79
CA ALA A 118 1.31 8.69 4.53
C ALA A 118 1.65 8.92 6.02
N PRO A 119 2.09 7.91 6.81
CA PRO A 119 2.51 8.12 8.20
C PRO A 119 3.67 9.11 8.37
N GLN A 120 4.57 9.22 7.38
CA GLN A 120 5.70 10.16 7.42
C GLN A 120 5.24 11.62 7.28
N TRP A 121 4.23 11.86 6.45
CA TRP A 121 3.76 13.22 6.09
C TRP A 121 2.64 13.72 6.99
N ARG A 122 1.78 12.81 7.46
CA ARG A 122 0.55 13.10 8.23
C ARG A 122 0.43 12.17 9.42
N ALA A 123 1.48 12.09 10.24
CA ALA A 123 1.56 11.18 11.38
C ALA A 123 0.35 11.31 12.35
N PRO A 124 -0.10 12.50 12.77
CA PRO A 124 -1.24 12.62 13.69
C PRO A 124 -2.55 12.10 13.09
N GLN A 125 -2.83 12.44 11.82
CA GLN A 125 -4.04 12.03 11.12
C GLN A 125 -4.04 10.52 10.88
N MET A 126 -2.89 9.96 10.51
CA MET A 126 -2.74 8.52 10.30
C MET A 126 -2.88 7.76 11.62
N TYR A 127 -2.25 8.23 12.69
CA TYR A 127 -2.37 7.63 14.01
C TYR A 127 -3.83 7.63 14.48
N TYR A 128 -4.53 8.76 14.34
CA TYR A 128 -5.95 8.86 14.63
C TYR A 128 -6.76 7.83 13.84
N ALA A 129 -6.50 7.72 12.53
CA ALA A 129 -7.24 6.80 11.67
C ALA A 129 -7.02 5.33 12.02
N VAL A 130 -5.77 4.93 12.30
CA VAL A 130 -5.42 3.57 12.71
C VAL A 130 -6.00 3.25 14.08
N GLN A 131 -5.90 4.16 15.05
CA GLN A 131 -6.45 3.94 16.38
C GLN A 131 -7.97 3.72 16.32
N HIS A 132 -8.69 4.55 15.56
CA HIS A 132 -10.14 4.40 15.39
C HIS A 132 -10.49 3.08 14.70
N PHE A 133 -9.74 2.70 13.67
CA PHE A 133 -9.91 1.40 13.04
C PHE A 133 -9.71 0.25 14.03
N LEU A 134 -8.62 0.24 14.81
CA LEU A 134 -8.34 -0.83 15.78
C LEU A 134 -9.44 -0.94 16.84
N LEU A 135 -9.85 0.20 17.43
CA LEU A 135 -10.87 0.28 18.47
C LEU A 135 -12.31 0.12 17.97
N ASN A 136 -12.52 -0.01 16.65
CA ASN A 136 -13.85 -0.05 16.05
C ASN A 136 -14.68 1.23 16.29
N HIS A 137 -13.99 2.37 16.33
CA HIS A 137 -14.62 3.68 16.40
C HIS A 137 -14.81 4.26 15.00
N PRO A 138 -15.88 5.03 14.77
CA PRO A 138 -16.09 5.72 13.51
C PRO A 138 -15.06 6.84 13.31
N LEU A 139 -14.58 7.01 12.07
CA LEU A 139 -13.80 8.17 11.64
C LEU A 139 -14.65 9.43 11.45
#